data_AF-A0A0N6ZLA1-F1
#
_entry.id   AF-A0A0N6ZLA1-F1
#
_cell.length_a   1.000
_cell.length_b   1.000
_cell.length_c   1.000
_cell.angle_alpha   90.00
_cell.angle_beta   90.00
_cell.angle_gamma   90.00
#
_symmetry.space_group_name_H-M   'P 1'
#
loop_
_entity.id
_entity.type
_entity.pdbx_description
1 polymer ?
#
loop_
_entity_poly.entity_id
_entity_poly.type
_entity_poly.pdbx_seq_one_letter_code
_entity_poly.pdbx_strand_id
1 'polypeptide(L)'
;MTTPDFPWPWPWPDWEPNPTPVKAYVQYEDGSLGSITVTGGKVPDLARPGRLIPRDEYNRLTTAMTAAHTARLDAMAAEDAERQVREFRDLTAAGIREETARRLSGYEGPADASAMSAP
;
A
#
# COMPACT_ATOMS: atom_id res chain seq x y z
N MET A 1 58.93 -11.23 -7.06
CA MET A 1 57.49 -11.23 -6.73
C MET A 1 57.32 -10.18 -5.65
N THR A 2 56.88 -8.99 -6.03
CA THR A 2 56.91 -7.79 -5.18
C THR A 2 55.47 -7.44 -4.81
N THR A 3 55.12 -7.63 -3.55
CA THR A 3 53.89 -7.10 -2.94
C THR A 3 54.00 -5.57 -2.95
N PRO A 4 53.05 -4.82 -3.54
CA PRO A 4 53.06 -3.37 -3.38
C PRO A 4 52.65 -3.02 -1.96
N ASP A 5 53.62 -2.53 -1.20
CA ASP A 5 53.44 -1.86 0.08
C ASP A 5 52.73 -0.53 -0.17
N PHE A 6 51.43 -0.45 0.13
CA PHE A 6 50.67 0.79 0.06
C PHE A 6 50.81 1.54 1.39
N PRO A 7 51.48 2.71 1.43
CA PRO A 7 51.51 3.51 2.64
C PRO A 7 50.13 4.11 2.91
N TRP A 8 49.50 3.65 3.99
CA TRP A 8 48.45 4.39 4.68
C TRP A 8 49.03 5.74 5.21
N PRO A 9 48.24 6.83 5.30
CA PRO A 9 46.80 6.94 5.05
C PRO A 9 46.49 7.81 3.82
N TRP A 10 45.47 7.43 3.07
CA TRP A 10 44.85 8.36 2.12
C TRP A 10 44.14 9.48 2.89
N PRO A 11 44.26 10.76 2.48
CA PRO A 11 43.49 11.85 3.09
C PRO A 11 42.04 11.74 2.60
N TRP A 12 41.13 11.38 3.49
CA TRP A 12 39.71 11.66 3.27
C TRP A 12 39.54 13.18 3.46
N PRO A 13 38.99 13.93 2.49
CA PRO A 13 38.62 15.32 2.76
C PRO A 13 37.44 15.36 3.74
N ASP A 14 37.74 15.65 5.01
CA ASP A 14 36.81 15.72 6.15
C ASP A 14 35.86 16.95 6.17
N TRP A 15 35.54 17.62 5.04
CA TRP A 15 34.88 18.94 5.14
C TRP A 15 33.84 19.35 4.09
N GLU A 16 33.40 18.50 3.17
CA GLU A 16 32.14 18.78 2.46
C GLU A 16 30.96 18.26 3.30
N PRO A 17 30.04 19.11 3.79
CA PRO A 17 28.82 18.61 4.39
C PRO A 17 28.13 17.74 3.33
N ASN A 18 28.02 16.44 3.62
CA ASN A 18 27.34 15.50 2.72
C ASN A 18 25.98 16.11 2.35
N PRO A 19 25.72 16.40 1.06
CA PRO A 19 24.59 17.23 0.68
C PRO A 19 23.30 16.64 1.28
N THR A 20 22.58 17.47 2.03
CA THR A 20 21.37 16.99 2.73
C THR A 20 20.38 16.44 1.70
N PRO A 21 19.97 15.17 1.81
CA PRO A 21 19.02 14.60 0.87
C PRO A 21 17.67 15.32 1.02
N VAL A 22 17.22 15.96 -0.06
CA VAL A 22 15.91 16.64 -0.12
C VAL A 22 14.91 15.69 -0.76
N LYS A 23 13.78 15.44 -0.08
CA LYS A 23 12.71 14.61 -0.60
C LYS A 23 11.80 15.45 -1.49
N ALA A 24 11.78 15.15 -2.78
CA ALA A 24 10.88 15.72 -3.76
C ALA A 24 9.69 14.77 -3.99
N TYR A 25 8.51 15.34 -4.22
CA TYR A 25 7.29 14.59 -4.48
C TYR A 25 6.82 14.87 -5.91
N VAL A 26 6.35 13.83 -6.60
CA VAL A 26 6.03 13.89 -8.03
C VAL A 26 4.63 13.33 -8.24
N GLN A 27 3.85 13.99 -9.08
CA GLN A 27 2.68 13.43 -9.72
C GLN A 27 2.99 13.21 -11.19
N TYR A 28 2.83 11.99 -11.66
CA TYR A 28 3.02 11.62 -13.05
C TYR A 28 1.74 11.86 -13.86
N GLU A 29 1.86 11.95 -15.19
CA GLU A 29 0.72 12.15 -16.11
C GLU A 29 -0.30 10.99 -16.08
N ASP A 30 0.12 9.80 -15.67
CA ASP A 30 -0.75 8.63 -15.48
C ASP A 30 -1.60 8.71 -14.20
N GLY A 31 -1.47 9.79 -13.42
CA GLY A 31 -2.13 9.97 -12.13
C GLY A 31 -1.42 9.28 -10.96
N SER A 32 -0.31 8.58 -11.21
CA SER A 32 0.49 7.94 -10.17
C SER A 32 1.26 8.97 -9.33
N LEU A 33 1.48 8.64 -8.07
CA LEU A 33 2.28 9.45 -7.14
C LEU A 33 3.62 8.77 -6.86
N GLY A 34 4.70 9.56 -6.84
CA GLY A 34 6.05 9.10 -6.52
C GLY A 34 6.78 10.04 -5.57
N SER A 35 7.83 9.52 -4.93
CA SER A 35 8.79 10.35 -4.19
C SER A 35 10.21 10.05 -4.64
N ILE A 36 11.00 11.09 -4.83
CA ILE A 36 12.41 11.00 -5.25
C ILE A 36 13.25 11.66 -4.17
N THR A 37 14.32 10.99 -3.74
CA THR A 37 15.32 11.57 -2.85
C THR A 37 16.42 12.18 -3.70
N VAL A 38 16.66 13.48 -3.56
CA VAL A 38 17.66 14.21 -4.34
C VAL A 38 18.80 14.64 -3.45
N THR A 39 20.02 14.28 -3.85
CA THR A 39 21.24 14.71 -3.18
C THR A 39 21.90 15.80 -4.03
N GLY A 40 22.24 16.96 -3.44
CA GLY A 40 23.02 18.00 -4.13
C GLY A 40 22.22 19.18 -4.71
N GLY A 41 21.00 19.44 -4.22
CA GLY A 41 20.29 20.71 -4.47
C GLY A 41 19.85 21.00 -5.91
N LYS A 42 19.96 20.02 -6.82
CA LYS A 42 19.47 20.14 -8.20
C LYS A 42 17.99 19.78 -8.29
N VAL A 43 17.28 20.32 -9.29
CA VAL A 43 15.94 19.83 -9.64
C VAL A 43 16.07 18.38 -10.09
N PRO A 44 15.32 17.42 -9.52
CA PRO A 44 15.37 16.03 -9.94
C PRO A 44 14.97 15.92 -11.41
N ASP A 45 15.79 15.22 -12.18
CA ASP A 45 15.40 14.78 -13.51
C ASP A 45 14.36 13.66 -13.36
N LEU A 46 13.21 13.83 -13.98
CA LEU A 46 12.10 12.89 -13.86
C LEU A 46 12.24 11.83 -14.95
N ALA A 47 12.37 10.56 -14.55
CA ALA A 47 12.42 9.44 -15.50
C ALA A 47 11.14 9.27 -16.35
N ARG A 48 10.05 9.93 -15.96
CA ARG A 48 8.75 9.93 -16.65
C ARG A 48 8.19 11.36 -16.67
N PRO A 49 7.39 11.72 -17.69
CA PRO A 49 6.70 13.00 -17.71
C PRO A 49 5.79 13.13 -16.48
N GLY A 50 5.95 14.23 -15.76
CA GLY A 50 5.23 14.51 -14.52
C GLY A 50 5.57 15.88 -13.98
N ARG A 51 4.87 16.26 -12.91
CA ARG A 51 5.05 17.54 -12.21
C ARG A 51 5.52 17.32 -10.78
N LEU A 52 6.42 18.18 -10.33
CA LEU A 52 6.81 18.25 -8.93
C LEU A 52 5.66 18.89 -8.15
N ILE A 53 5.23 18.22 -7.09
CA ILE A 53 4.16 18.69 -6.20
C ILE A 53 4.73 18.96 -4.80
N PRO A 54 4.16 19.92 -4.04
CA PRO A 54 4.54 20.12 -2.65
C PRO A 54 4.13 18.91 -1.80
N ARG A 55 4.82 18.73 -0.67
CA ARG A 55 4.56 17.62 0.27
C ARG A 55 3.11 17.55 0.72
N ASP A 56 2.49 18.71 0.99
CA ASP A 56 1.10 18.77 1.43
C ASP A 56 0.13 18.27 0.36
N GLU A 57 0.39 18.58 -0.92
CA GLU A 57 -0.41 18.08 -2.04
C GLU A 57 -0.22 16.58 -2.22
N TYR A 58 1.01 16.06 -2.13
CA TYR A 58 1.28 14.62 -2.16
C TYR A 58 0.53 13.86 -1.07
N ASN A 59 0.56 14.38 0.16
CA ASN A 59 -0.14 13.77 1.30
C ASN A 59 -1.65 13.77 1.06
N ARG A 60 -2.25 14.89 0.63
CA ARG A 60 -3.69 14.98 0.32
C ARG A 60 -4.08 13.97 -0.75
N LEU A 61 -3.33 13.88 -1.85
CA LEU A 61 -3.62 12.98 -2.96
C LEU A 61 -3.48 11.51 -2.50
N THR A 62 -2.45 11.19 -1.73
CA THR A 62 -2.27 9.83 -1.18
C THR A 62 -3.42 9.45 -0.26
N THR A 63 -3.81 10.33 0.67
CA THR A 63 -4.96 10.10 1.56
C THR A 63 -6.25 9.89 0.77
N ALA A 64 -6.49 10.71 -0.27
CA ALA A 64 -7.66 10.56 -1.13
C ALA A 64 -7.66 9.23 -1.88
N MET A 65 -6.52 8.81 -2.45
CA MET A 65 -6.39 7.52 -3.14
C MET A 65 -6.60 6.33 -2.19
N THR A 66 -6.01 6.36 -1.00
CA THR A 66 -6.21 5.32 0.02
C THR A 66 -7.67 5.26 0.44
N ALA A 67 -8.31 6.39 0.74
CA ALA A 67 -9.71 6.43 1.13
C ALA A 67 -10.63 5.87 0.03
N ALA A 68 -10.40 6.24 -1.22
CA ALA A 68 -11.16 5.72 -2.36
C ALA A 68 -10.94 4.20 -2.56
N HIS A 69 -9.71 3.73 -2.37
CA HIS A 69 -9.39 2.30 -2.46
C HIS A 69 -10.09 1.50 -1.35
N THR A 70 -9.99 1.95 -0.10
CA THR A 70 -10.67 1.32 1.04
C THR A 70 -12.18 1.31 0.83
N ALA A 71 -12.79 2.44 0.44
CA ALA A 71 -14.22 2.51 0.17
C ALA A 71 -14.66 1.53 -0.93
N ARG A 72 -13.82 1.32 -1.96
CA ARG A 72 -14.09 0.33 -3.02
C ARG A 72 -14.03 -1.10 -2.50
N LEU A 73 -13.03 -1.41 -1.66
CA LEU A 73 -12.93 -2.74 -1.05
C LEU A 73 -14.09 -3.01 -0.09
N ASP A 74 -14.51 -2.02 0.69
CA ASP A 74 -15.66 -2.13 1.59
C ASP A 74 -16.96 -2.34 0.81
N ALA A 75 -17.14 -1.65 -0.31
CA ALA A 75 -18.28 -1.86 -1.20
C ALA A 75 -18.29 -3.27 -1.80
N MET A 76 -17.15 -3.75 -2.29
CA MET A 76 -17.02 -5.12 -2.81
C MET A 76 -17.29 -6.17 -1.73
N ALA A 77 -16.78 -5.96 -0.52
CA ALA A 77 -17.02 -6.86 0.61
C ALA A 77 -18.50 -6.89 1.03
N ALA A 78 -19.19 -5.74 0.99
CA ALA A 78 -20.63 -5.66 1.26
C ALA A 78 -21.44 -6.41 0.19
N GLU A 79 -21.13 -6.19 -1.09
CA GLU A 79 -21.76 -6.92 -2.21
C GLU A 79 -21.54 -8.44 -2.12
N ASP A 80 -20.31 -8.85 -1.76
CA ASP A 80 -19.98 -10.26 -1.54
C ASP A 80 -20.78 -10.85 -0.37
N ALA A 81 -20.86 -10.15 0.76
CA ALA A 81 -21.63 -10.61 1.93
C ALA A 81 -23.13 -10.76 1.61
N GLU A 82 -23.71 -9.81 0.89
CA GLU A 82 -25.11 -9.89 0.44
C GLU A 82 -25.34 -11.08 -0.49
N ARG A 83 -24.41 -11.33 -1.42
CA ARG A 83 -24.47 -12.49 -2.32
C ARG A 83 -24.42 -13.80 -1.53
N GLN A 84 -23.49 -13.94 -0.58
CA GLN A 84 -23.34 -15.14 0.25
C GLN A 84 -24.62 -15.44 1.06
N VAL A 85 -25.23 -14.41 1.67
CA VAL A 85 -26.49 -14.56 2.41
C VAL A 85 -27.62 -15.01 1.50
N ARG A 86 -27.73 -14.43 0.29
CA ARG A 86 -28.74 -14.81 -0.68
C ARG A 86 -28.57 -16.26 -1.13
N GLU A 87 -27.37 -16.65 -1.48
CA GLU A 87 -27.06 -18.02 -1.90
C GLU A 87 -27.34 -19.04 -0.79
N PHE A 88 -26.95 -18.73 0.45
CA PHE A 88 -27.30 -19.57 1.61
C PHE A 88 -28.81 -19.79 1.74
N ARG A 89 -29.61 -18.72 1.61
CA ARG A 89 -31.08 -18.79 1.67
C ARG A 89 -31.65 -19.63 0.53
N ASP A 90 -31.15 -19.44 -0.69
CA ASP A 90 -31.59 -20.19 -1.87
C ASP A 90 -31.27 -21.70 -1.71
N LEU A 91 -30.08 -22.05 -1.23
CA LEU A 91 -29.68 -23.43 -0.97
C LEU A 91 -30.51 -24.08 0.14
N THR A 92 -30.79 -23.34 1.22
CA THR A 92 -31.64 -23.82 2.32
C THR A 92 -33.08 -24.03 1.85
N ALA A 93 -33.61 -23.12 1.04
CA ALA A 93 -34.94 -23.25 0.43
C ALA A 93 -35.02 -24.44 -0.55
N ALA A 94 -33.92 -24.79 -1.22
CA ALA A 94 -33.81 -25.98 -2.05
C ALA A 94 -33.70 -27.31 -1.24
N GLY A 95 -33.72 -27.24 0.09
CA GLY A 95 -33.67 -28.41 0.97
C GLY A 95 -32.27 -28.95 1.23
N ILE A 96 -31.23 -28.19 0.88
CA ILE A 96 -29.84 -28.55 1.22
C ILE A 96 -29.65 -28.34 2.73
N ARG A 97 -28.98 -29.30 3.38
CA ARG A 97 -28.65 -29.19 4.81
C ARG A 97 -27.81 -27.94 5.06
N GLU A 98 -28.12 -27.26 6.16
CA GLU A 98 -27.51 -25.97 6.52
C GLU A 98 -25.97 -25.99 6.48
N GLU A 99 -25.33 -27.01 7.06
CA GLU A 99 -23.87 -27.17 7.04
C GLU A 99 -23.31 -27.18 5.61
N THR A 100 -23.99 -27.88 4.70
CA THR A 100 -23.62 -27.93 3.29
C THR A 100 -23.93 -26.60 2.58
N ALA A 101 -25.05 -25.96 2.90
CA ALA A 101 -25.41 -24.66 2.35
C ALA A 101 -24.41 -23.57 2.75
N ARG A 102 -23.91 -23.56 4.00
CA ARG A 102 -22.85 -22.65 4.47
C ARG A 102 -21.54 -22.86 3.72
N ARG A 103 -21.10 -24.11 3.57
CA ARG A 103 -19.87 -24.43 2.82
C ARG A 103 -19.94 -24.03 1.34
N LEU A 104 -21.11 -24.18 0.70
CA LEU A 104 -21.30 -23.86 -0.71
C LEU A 104 -21.44 -22.35 -0.95
N SER A 105 -22.21 -21.66 -0.12
CA SER A 105 -22.40 -20.21 -0.23
C SER A 105 -21.23 -19.38 0.29
N GLY A 106 -20.32 -19.98 1.07
CA GLY A 106 -19.27 -19.25 1.79
C GLY A 106 -19.79 -18.39 2.95
N TYR A 107 -21.09 -18.48 3.28
CA TYR A 107 -21.68 -17.80 4.42
C TYR A 107 -21.38 -18.56 5.72
N GLU A 108 -20.51 -18.02 6.56
CA GLU A 108 -20.16 -18.65 7.85
C GLU A 108 -21.17 -18.34 8.97
N GLY A 109 -22.06 -17.36 8.76
CA GLY A 109 -23.01 -16.87 9.76
C GLY A 109 -22.64 -15.46 10.27
N PRO A 110 -23.50 -14.83 11.09
CA PRO A 110 -23.04 -13.71 11.90
C PRO A 110 -21.90 -14.23 12.78
N ALA A 111 -20.75 -13.55 12.80
CA ALA A 111 -19.64 -13.91 13.67
C ALA A 111 -20.15 -14.03 15.10
N ASP A 112 -20.33 -15.26 15.57
CA ASP A 112 -20.96 -15.51 16.85
C ASP A 112 -20.06 -14.93 17.94
N ALA A 113 -20.62 -14.03 18.73
CA ALA A 113 -20.07 -13.47 19.97
C ALA A 113 -19.74 -14.52 21.05
N SER A 114 -19.84 -15.81 20.71
CA SER A 114 -19.56 -16.96 21.57
C SER A 114 -18.06 -17.27 21.73
N ALA A 115 -17.17 -16.62 20.99
CA ALA A 115 -15.71 -16.78 21.17
C ALA A 115 -15.09 -15.83 22.22
N MET A 116 -15.85 -14.89 22.80
CA MET A 116 -15.39 -13.96 23.86
C MET A 116 -15.90 -14.29 25.27
N SER A 117 -16.47 -15.48 25.49
CA SER A 117 -16.80 -15.98 26.84
C SER A 117 -16.29 -17.40 27.02
N ALA A 118 -14.98 -17.50 27.27
CA ALA A 118 -14.46 -18.58 28.10
C ALA A 118 -13.57 -17.91 29.18
N PRO A 119 -13.92 -18.05 30.48
CA PRO A 119 -13.19 -17.45 31.59
C PRO A 119 -11.81 -18.08 31.84
#